data_AF-A0A067CM26-F1
#
_entry.id   AF-A0A067CM26-F1
#
_cell.length_a   1.000
_cell.length_b   1.000
_cell.length_c   1.000
_cell.angle_alpha   90.00
_cell.angle_beta   90.00
_cell.angle_gamma   90.00
#
_symmetry.space_group_name_H-M   'P 1'
#
loop_
_entity.id
_entity.type
_entity.pdbx_description
1 polymer ?
#
loop_
_entity_poly.entity_id
_entity_poly.type
_entity_poly.pdbx_seq_one_letter_code
_entity_poly.pdbx_strand_id
1 'polypeptide(L)'
;MSDDAFTLTFSSLSFRPQYQRNNKKGGLKNLRCFPNCCSGIHAATGFCGGSVLVGASAAHVSHRGTIAVFAEFCPFVNGKPQGNARLHDVFTAEKIAALSNKDSDVHAPWYTGDVLQGSHDVGYIYSINTFKRGWHYGWTSNRHTANTQHVLCVYAFELNPATGRWHCICVAPSPTFMLYCRRRAKMRKDLTAPNGIDILDENDMEMEDDDDENDSGSSTPSLKKRTRDADLEPVPLLPYPTMLPNAMSDGPEFLLPPDSVVEIPELAAFLKHKLARFQ
;
A
#
# COMPACT_ATOMS: atom_id res chain seq x y z
N MET A 1 30.38 -10.46 14.83
CA MET A 1 29.28 -9.59 15.29
C MET A 1 28.07 -10.02 14.48
N SER A 2 27.32 -11.00 14.98
CA SER A 2 26.30 -11.75 14.22
C SER A 2 24.97 -10.99 14.15
N ASP A 3 24.28 -11.18 13.03
CA ASP A 3 22.96 -10.68 12.65
C ASP A 3 21.88 -10.74 13.76
N ASP A 4 21.79 -9.73 14.61
CA ASP A 4 20.66 -9.53 15.54
C ASP A 4 19.69 -8.43 15.05
N ALA A 5 19.68 -8.20 13.74
CA ALA A 5 18.81 -7.21 13.11
C ALA A 5 17.38 -7.73 13.07
N PHE A 6 16.48 -7.08 13.83
CA PHE A 6 15.06 -7.42 13.80
C PHE A 6 14.52 -7.32 12.37
N THR A 7 13.87 -8.38 11.91
CA THR A 7 13.34 -8.44 10.54
C THR A 7 11.86 -8.77 10.55
N LEU A 8 11.09 -8.01 9.76
CA LEU A 8 9.71 -8.34 9.40
C LEU A 8 9.66 -8.92 7.99
N THR A 9 8.91 -10.00 7.81
CA THR A 9 8.72 -10.66 6.52
C THR A 9 7.27 -10.60 6.08
N PHE A 10 7.00 -10.16 4.85
CA PHE A 10 5.64 -10.20 4.29
C PHE A 10 5.23 -11.64 4.00
N SER A 11 4.09 -12.10 4.53
CA SER A 11 3.63 -13.49 4.33
C SER A 11 3.07 -13.75 2.94
N SER A 12 2.64 -12.71 2.21
CA SER A 12 2.17 -12.83 0.82
C SER A 12 2.96 -11.90 -0.09
N LEU A 13 3.47 -12.44 -1.20
CA LEU A 13 4.22 -11.70 -2.23
C LEU A 13 3.33 -11.16 -3.36
N SER A 14 2.02 -11.23 -3.22
CA SER A 14 1.05 -10.87 -4.28
C SER A 14 0.86 -9.36 -4.48
N PHE A 15 1.92 -8.57 -4.29
CA PHE A 15 1.94 -7.15 -4.60
C PHE A 15 1.97 -6.94 -6.11
N ARG A 16 1.10 -6.07 -6.61
CA ARG A 16 1.12 -5.63 -7.99
C ARG A 16 2.11 -4.48 -8.19
N PRO A 17 2.76 -4.37 -9.35
CA PRO A 17 3.66 -3.27 -9.65
C PRO A 17 2.91 -1.94 -9.87
N GLN A 18 1.59 -1.98 -10.06
CA GLN A 18 0.77 -0.79 -10.28
C GLN A 18 -0.60 -0.92 -9.62
N TYR A 19 -1.10 0.18 -9.04
CA TYR A 19 -2.44 0.23 -8.44
C TYR A 19 -3.25 1.42 -8.95
N GLN A 20 -4.53 1.16 -9.20
CA GLN A 20 -5.50 2.21 -9.46
C GLN A 20 -5.81 2.95 -8.16
N ARG A 21 -5.66 4.28 -8.19
CA ARG A 21 -6.17 5.16 -7.14
C ARG A 21 -7.60 5.60 -7.48
N ASN A 22 -8.51 5.47 -6.52
CA ASN A 22 -9.86 5.98 -6.59
C ASN A 22 -9.99 7.24 -5.73
N ASN A 23 -10.71 8.25 -6.22
CA ASN A 23 -11.04 9.45 -5.45
C ASN A 23 -12.44 9.24 -4.87
N LYS A 24 -12.59 9.37 -3.55
CA LYS A 24 -13.88 9.35 -2.87
C LYS A 24 -14.37 10.79 -2.66
N LYS A 25 -15.69 10.97 -2.46
CA LYS A 25 -16.27 12.23 -1.97
C LYS A 25 -15.51 12.70 -0.73
N GLY A 26 -15.18 13.99 -0.65
CA GLY A 26 -14.33 14.57 0.40
C GLY A 26 -12.82 14.54 0.13
N GLY A 27 -12.39 14.23 -1.10
CA GLY A 27 -10.96 14.32 -1.51
C GLY A 27 -10.08 13.16 -1.04
N LEU A 28 -10.65 12.20 -0.31
CA LEU A 28 -9.96 11.00 0.15
C LEU A 28 -9.60 10.09 -1.02
N LYS A 29 -8.35 9.64 -1.04
CA LYS A 29 -7.81 8.79 -2.11
C LYS A 29 -7.52 7.41 -1.56
N ASN A 30 -8.10 6.39 -2.18
CA ASN A 30 -7.91 5.00 -1.78
C ASN A 30 -7.29 4.17 -2.91
N LEU A 31 -6.48 3.18 -2.55
CA LEU A 31 -6.04 2.16 -3.50
C LEU A 31 -7.16 1.12 -3.68
N ARG A 32 -7.47 0.78 -4.95
CA ARG A 32 -8.62 -0.09 -5.26
C ARG A 32 -8.36 -1.56 -4.91
N CYS A 33 -7.24 -2.14 -5.34
CA CYS A 33 -6.99 -3.59 -5.21
C CYS A 33 -5.68 -3.89 -4.48
N PHE A 34 -5.38 -3.14 -3.42
CA PHE A 34 -4.15 -3.33 -2.65
C PHE A 34 -4.35 -4.32 -1.48
N PRO A 35 -3.39 -5.22 -1.20
CA PRO A 35 -2.24 -5.59 -2.08
C PRO A 35 -2.71 -6.39 -3.31
N ASN A 36 -3.87 -7.02 -3.19
CA ASN A 36 -4.59 -7.73 -4.25
C ASN A 36 -6.11 -7.59 -4.03
N CYS A 37 -6.91 -8.27 -4.85
CA CYS A 37 -8.34 -8.38 -4.63
C CYS A 37 -8.62 -9.31 -3.44
N CYS A 38 -9.55 -8.92 -2.57
CA CYS A 38 -9.85 -9.63 -1.33
C CYS A 38 -10.31 -11.06 -1.62
N SER A 39 -9.56 -12.07 -1.17
CA SER A 39 -9.83 -13.48 -1.46
C SER A 39 -9.93 -13.79 -2.97
N GLY A 40 -9.24 -13.02 -3.81
CA GLY A 40 -9.30 -13.13 -5.27
C GLY A 40 -10.55 -12.52 -5.90
N ILE A 41 -11.54 -12.09 -5.10
CA ILE A 41 -12.80 -11.53 -5.60
C ILE A 41 -12.66 -10.00 -5.70
N HIS A 42 -12.87 -9.51 -6.91
CA HIS A 42 -12.76 -8.09 -7.23
C HIS A 42 -14.06 -7.35 -6.89
N ALA A 43 -13.96 -6.28 -6.10
CA ALA A 43 -15.12 -5.44 -5.79
C ALA A 43 -15.57 -4.65 -7.03
N ALA A 44 -16.83 -4.85 -7.45
CA ALA A 44 -17.40 -4.17 -8.61
C ALA A 44 -17.25 -2.64 -8.50
N THR A 45 -17.56 -2.08 -7.33
CA THR A 45 -17.42 -0.66 -7.01
C THR A 45 -16.44 -0.43 -5.86
N GLY A 46 -15.91 0.80 -5.73
CA GLY A 46 -15.07 1.18 -4.59
C GLY A 46 -13.67 0.56 -4.56
N PHE A 47 -13.36 -0.20 -3.50
CA PHE A 47 -12.06 -0.83 -3.21
C PHE A 47 -12.25 -2.23 -2.61
N CYS A 48 -11.24 -3.09 -2.75
CA CYS A 48 -11.20 -4.45 -2.21
C CYS A 48 -10.69 -4.50 -0.76
N GLY A 49 -9.72 -3.64 -0.41
CA GLY A 49 -9.21 -3.52 0.96
C GLY A 49 -8.58 -4.79 1.53
N GLY A 50 -7.81 -5.57 0.74
CA GLY A 50 -7.15 -6.77 1.27
C GLY A 50 -6.19 -6.44 2.42
N SER A 51 -6.11 -7.30 3.43
CA SER A 51 -5.12 -7.14 4.50
C SER A 51 -3.72 -7.49 4.02
N VAL A 52 -2.71 -6.95 4.71
CA VAL A 52 -1.31 -7.33 4.52
C VAL A 52 -0.84 -8.04 5.78
N LEU A 53 -0.35 -9.26 5.62
CA LEU A 53 0.21 -10.04 6.71
C LEU A 53 1.73 -9.87 6.75
N VAL A 54 2.27 -9.63 7.95
CA VAL A 54 3.71 -9.58 8.21
C VAL A 54 4.05 -10.45 9.42
N GLY A 55 5.14 -11.20 9.30
CA GLY A 55 5.65 -12.09 10.33
C GLY A 55 6.92 -11.58 10.99
N ALA A 56 7.07 -11.89 12.27
CA ALA A 56 8.32 -11.81 13.02
C ALA A 56 8.64 -13.19 13.61
N SER A 57 9.84 -13.73 13.37
CA SER A 57 10.22 -15.04 13.91
C SER A 57 10.51 -15.00 15.41
N ALA A 58 10.38 -16.15 16.09
CA ALA A 58 10.75 -16.35 17.50
C ALA A 58 12.14 -15.78 17.84
N ALA A 59 13.14 -16.02 16.98
CA ALA A 59 14.51 -15.54 17.17
C ALA A 59 14.58 -14.01 17.30
N HIS A 60 13.71 -13.27 16.61
CA HIS A 60 13.70 -11.80 16.67
C HIS A 60 12.91 -11.25 17.86
N VAL A 61 11.99 -12.02 18.45
CA VAL A 61 11.04 -11.51 19.45
C VAL A 61 11.27 -12.05 20.86
N SER A 62 11.87 -13.24 21.01
CA SER A 62 12.00 -13.97 22.28
C SER A 62 12.71 -13.18 23.40
N HIS A 63 13.64 -12.31 23.06
CA HIS A 63 14.40 -11.49 24.03
C HIS A 63 13.90 -10.05 24.16
N ARG A 64 12.82 -9.69 23.45
CA ARG A 64 12.34 -8.31 23.35
C ARG A 64 11.15 -8.05 24.24
N GLY A 65 10.95 -6.77 24.57
CA GLY A 65 9.77 -6.30 25.27
C GLY A 65 8.53 -6.22 24.39
N THR A 66 7.57 -5.37 24.75
CA THR A 66 6.36 -5.16 23.96
C THR A 66 6.70 -4.63 22.56
N ILE A 67 6.22 -5.32 21.53
CA ILE A 67 6.39 -4.93 20.13
C ILE A 67 5.05 -4.47 19.53
N ALA A 68 5.09 -3.36 18.80
CA ALA A 68 3.98 -2.86 18.00
C ALA A 68 4.38 -2.72 16.53
N VAL A 69 3.46 -3.02 15.63
CA VAL A 69 3.67 -2.91 14.17
C VAL A 69 2.75 -1.86 13.58
N PHE A 70 3.32 -1.00 12.73
CA PHE A 70 2.60 0.02 11.99
C PHE A 70 2.99 -0.01 10.52
N ALA A 71 2.13 0.50 9.65
CA ALA A 71 2.43 0.58 8.23
C ALA A 71 1.99 1.90 7.62
N GLU A 72 2.73 2.37 6.65
CA GLU A 72 2.50 3.64 5.97
C GLU A 72 2.75 3.50 4.48
N PHE A 73 1.94 4.16 3.66
CA PHE A 73 2.33 4.36 2.28
C PHE A 73 3.20 5.59 2.13
N CYS A 74 4.39 5.44 1.56
CA CYS A 74 5.29 6.55 1.34
C CYS A 74 6.00 6.47 -0.03
N PRO A 75 6.50 7.61 -0.54
CA PRO A 75 7.38 7.61 -1.71
C PRO A 75 8.63 6.78 -1.49
N PHE A 76 9.10 6.13 -2.53
CA PHE A 76 10.38 5.44 -2.56
C PHE A 76 11.33 6.20 -3.49
N VAL A 77 12.34 6.83 -2.91
CA VAL A 77 13.25 7.74 -3.61
C VAL A 77 14.67 7.39 -3.22
N ASN A 78 15.56 7.33 -4.21
CA ASN A 78 16.99 7.00 -4.03
C ASN A 78 17.22 5.72 -3.23
N GLY A 79 16.43 4.67 -3.53
CA GLY A 79 16.54 3.36 -2.88
C GLY A 79 16.03 3.33 -1.44
N LYS A 80 15.31 4.36 -0.97
CA LYS A 80 14.85 4.46 0.43
C LYS A 80 13.39 4.92 0.56
N PRO A 81 12.62 4.34 1.50
CA PRO A 81 11.29 4.84 1.85
C PRO A 81 11.38 6.24 2.47
N GLN A 82 10.50 7.15 2.05
CA GLN A 82 10.39 8.53 2.56
C GLN A 82 9.18 8.66 3.50
N GLY A 83 9.11 7.79 4.51
CA GLY A 83 8.03 7.75 5.49
C GLY A 83 8.32 8.54 6.77
N ASN A 84 7.39 8.45 7.74
CA ASN A 84 7.44 9.19 8.99
C ASN A 84 8.39 8.61 10.06
N ALA A 85 8.93 7.41 9.86
CA ALA A 85 9.86 6.77 10.78
C ALA A 85 11.08 6.19 10.05
N ARG A 86 12.20 6.19 10.75
CA ARG A 86 13.47 5.57 10.34
C ARG A 86 13.94 4.62 11.42
N LEU A 87 14.80 3.68 11.01
CA LEU A 87 15.44 2.76 11.93
C LEU A 87 16.16 3.56 13.04
N HIS A 88 15.98 3.11 14.28
CA HIS A 88 16.49 3.72 15.52
C HIS A 88 15.82 5.03 15.97
N ASP A 89 14.80 5.53 15.27
CA ASP A 89 14.05 6.68 15.77
C ASP A 89 13.33 6.34 17.09
N VAL A 90 13.16 7.36 17.94
CA VAL A 90 12.48 7.24 19.24
C VAL A 90 11.22 8.10 19.25
N PHE A 91 10.10 7.48 19.62
CA PHE A 91 8.77 8.07 19.59
C PHE A 91 8.14 8.07 20.98
N THR A 92 7.35 9.11 21.23
CA THR A 92 6.47 9.17 22.41
C THR A 92 5.17 8.44 22.12
N ALA A 93 4.44 8.02 23.14
CA ALA A 93 3.14 7.39 22.97
C ALA A 93 2.14 8.33 22.26
N GLU A 94 2.20 9.63 22.55
CA GLU A 94 1.36 10.66 21.92
C GLU A 94 1.66 10.77 20.42
N LYS A 95 2.94 10.70 20.03
CA LYS A 95 3.34 10.72 18.61
C LYS A 95 2.89 9.46 17.88
N ILE A 96 3.02 8.28 18.50
CA ILE A 96 2.48 7.03 17.94
C ILE A 96 0.96 7.16 17.73
N ALA A 97 0.23 7.66 18.74
CA ALA A 97 -1.22 7.82 18.67
C ALA A 97 -1.64 8.83 17.59
N ALA A 98 -0.96 9.98 17.50
CA ALA A 98 -1.25 10.99 16.48
C ALA A 98 -1.07 10.46 15.04
N LEU A 99 -0.12 9.56 14.82
CA LEU A 99 0.16 9.00 13.49
C LEU A 99 -0.73 7.81 13.13
N SER A 100 -1.26 7.07 14.13
CA SER A 100 -1.97 5.80 13.92
C SER A 100 -3.48 5.86 14.17
N ASN A 101 -4.00 6.93 14.79
CA ASN A 101 -5.41 7.03 15.16
C ASN A 101 -6.32 7.38 13.96
N LYS A 102 -6.57 6.37 13.13
CA LYS A 102 -7.43 6.49 11.94
C LYS A 102 -8.92 6.65 12.22
N ASP A 103 -9.37 6.36 13.44
CA ASP A 103 -10.76 6.56 13.83
C ASP A 103 -11.02 8.04 14.18
N SER A 104 -10.02 8.75 14.72
CA SER A 104 -10.09 10.20 14.96
C SER A 104 -9.69 11.04 13.75
N ASP A 105 -8.67 10.62 13.00
CA ASP A 105 -8.20 11.30 11.80
C ASP A 105 -7.99 10.29 10.68
N VAL A 106 -8.88 10.30 9.69
CA VAL A 106 -8.79 9.42 8.51
C VAL A 106 -7.49 9.63 7.71
N HIS A 107 -6.88 10.81 7.81
CA HIS A 107 -5.63 11.16 7.14
C HIS A 107 -4.39 10.75 7.92
N ALA A 108 -4.53 10.30 9.18
CA ALA A 108 -3.42 9.76 9.96
C ALA A 108 -2.66 8.72 9.11
N PRO A 109 -1.34 8.86 8.94
CA PRO A 109 -0.59 8.15 7.92
C PRO A 109 -0.47 6.65 8.19
N TRP A 110 -0.50 6.24 9.47
CA TRP A 110 -0.18 4.88 9.87
C TRP A 110 -1.42 4.01 10.07
N TYR A 111 -1.33 2.80 9.54
CA TYR A 111 -2.21 1.69 9.85
C TYR A 111 -1.59 0.89 10.99
N THR A 112 -2.37 0.61 12.02
CA THR A 112 -1.97 -0.31 13.08
C THR A 112 -2.04 -1.74 12.56
N GLY A 113 -1.02 -2.55 12.88
CA GLY A 113 -1.03 -3.99 12.70
C GLY A 113 -1.64 -4.67 13.92
N ASP A 114 -2.70 -5.45 13.71
CA ASP A 114 -3.31 -6.26 14.76
C ASP A 114 -2.55 -7.58 14.90
N VAL A 115 -2.30 -8.05 16.12
CA VAL A 115 -1.75 -9.40 16.32
C VAL A 115 -2.83 -10.41 15.95
N LEU A 116 -2.60 -11.17 14.88
CA LEU A 116 -3.51 -12.23 14.47
C LEU A 116 -3.22 -13.52 15.25
N GLN A 117 -1.93 -13.82 15.43
CA GLN A 117 -1.47 -15.03 16.08
C GLN A 117 -0.03 -14.85 16.58
N GLY A 118 0.34 -15.62 17.60
CA GLY A 118 1.75 -15.80 17.98
C GLY A 118 2.07 -15.47 19.43
N SER A 119 3.33 -15.72 19.79
CA SER A 119 3.91 -15.44 21.10
C SER A 119 5.40 -15.13 20.96
N HIS A 120 6.04 -14.66 22.03
CA HIS A 120 7.49 -14.45 22.05
C HIS A 120 8.30 -15.74 21.79
N ASP A 121 7.74 -16.92 22.11
CA ASP A 121 8.43 -18.21 21.93
C ASP A 121 8.36 -18.74 20.50
N VAL A 122 7.31 -18.36 19.75
CA VAL A 122 7.02 -18.91 18.42
C VAL A 122 7.20 -17.86 17.30
N GLY A 123 7.10 -16.58 17.65
CA GLY A 123 6.99 -15.48 16.69
C GLY A 123 5.55 -14.99 16.57
N TYR A 124 5.38 -13.89 15.83
CA TYR A 124 4.10 -13.20 15.65
C TYR A 124 3.72 -13.11 14.17
N ILE A 125 2.42 -13.17 13.90
CA ILE A 125 1.80 -12.75 12.65
C ILE A 125 0.93 -11.52 12.95
N TYR A 126 1.24 -10.43 12.28
CA TYR A 126 0.46 -9.21 12.33
C TYR A 126 -0.36 -9.05 11.05
N SER A 127 -1.61 -8.62 11.20
CA SER A 127 -2.50 -8.26 10.10
C SER A 127 -2.68 -6.75 10.05
N ILE A 128 -2.27 -6.14 8.95
CA ILE A 128 -2.47 -4.72 8.69
C ILE A 128 -3.75 -4.58 7.86
N ASN A 129 -4.64 -3.68 8.29
CA ASN A 129 -5.97 -3.48 7.71
C ASN A 129 -6.88 -4.73 7.83
N THR A 130 -6.89 -5.35 9.01
CA THR A 130 -7.67 -6.56 9.34
C THR A 130 -9.16 -6.42 9.02
N PHE A 131 -9.73 -5.23 9.25
CA PHE A 131 -11.15 -4.94 9.00
C PHE A 131 -11.45 -4.60 7.53
N LYS A 132 -10.50 -4.83 6.62
CA LYS A 132 -10.65 -4.65 5.17
C LYS A 132 -11.16 -3.26 4.77
N ARG A 133 -10.69 -2.23 5.48
CA ARG A 133 -11.03 -0.83 5.18
C ARG A 133 -10.35 -0.38 3.89
N GLY A 134 -10.76 0.78 3.40
CA GLY A 134 -10.10 1.41 2.25
C GLY A 134 -8.67 1.78 2.60
N TRP A 135 -7.73 1.40 1.74
CA TRP A 135 -6.33 1.81 1.83
C TRP A 135 -6.20 3.28 1.41
N HIS A 136 -6.53 4.19 2.34
CA HIS A 136 -6.24 5.61 2.25
C HIS A 136 -4.76 5.86 2.00
N TYR A 137 -4.52 6.74 1.04
CA TYR A 137 -3.22 7.06 0.51
C TYR A 137 -3.12 8.59 0.33
N GLY A 138 -2.38 9.23 1.24
CA GLY A 138 -2.37 10.69 1.38
C GLY A 138 -1.57 11.46 0.33
N TRP A 139 -0.85 10.80 -0.59
CA TRP A 139 0.02 11.50 -1.52
C TRP A 139 -0.71 11.99 -2.78
N THR A 140 -0.31 13.18 -3.22
CA THR A 140 -0.86 13.85 -4.39
C THR A 140 0.22 14.04 -5.46
N SER A 141 0.13 13.27 -6.54
CA SER A 141 0.94 13.45 -7.75
C SER A 141 0.72 14.83 -8.37
N ASN A 142 1.77 15.43 -8.91
CA ASN A 142 1.71 16.46 -9.94
C ASN A 142 2.34 15.93 -11.26
N ARG A 143 2.50 16.77 -12.29
CA ARG A 143 3.09 16.37 -13.59
C ARG A 143 4.51 15.82 -13.44
N HIS A 144 5.30 16.36 -12.52
CA HIS A 144 6.71 16.00 -12.32
C HIS A 144 6.89 14.82 -11.37
N THR A 145 5.91 14.53 -10.53
CA THR A 145 5.95 13.43 -9.56
C THR A 145 5.03 12.26 -9.92
N ALA A 146 4.35 12.30 -11.07
CA ALA A 146 3.44 11.24 -11.50
C ALA A 146 4.11 9.86 -11.65
N ASN A 147 5.42 9.84 -11.89
CA ASN A 147 6.21 8.61 -12.06
C ASN A 147 6.95 8.21 -10.76
N THR A 148 6.64 8.83 -9.63
CA THR A 148 7.23 8.44 -8.34
C THR A 148 6.78 7.04 -7.94
N GLN A 149 7.75 6.19 -7.57
CA GLN A 149 7.49 4.88 -6.99
C GLN A 149 7.11 5.00 -5.52
N HIS A 150 6.35 4.03 -5.04
CA HIS A 150 5.82 3.98 -3.69
C HIS A 150 5.99 2.60 -3.08
N VAL A 151 5.97 2.53 -1.76
CA VAL A 151 5.98 1.28 -0.99
C VAL A 151 4.93 1.38 0.11
N LEU A 152 4.44 0.23 0.58
CA LEU A 152 3.92 0.12 1.92
C LEU A 152 5.12 -0.16 2.83
N CYS A 153 5.51 0.82 3.62
CA CYS A 153 6.59 0.71 4.57
C CYS A 153 6.03 0.25 5.92
N VAL A 154 6.50 -0.89 6.41
CA VAL A 154 6.11 -1.46 7.70
C VAL A 154 7.20 -1.20 8.73
N TYR A 155 6.80 -0.73 9.90
CA TYR A 155 7.69 -0.40 11.01
C TYR A 155 7.39 -1.33 12.18
N ALA A 156 8.44 -1.85 12.81
CA ALA A 156 8.33 -2.45 14.15
C ALA A 156 8.89 -1.49 15.18
N PHE A 157 8.15 -1.33 16.28
CA PHE A 157 8.57 -0.55 17.43
C PHE A 157 8.62 -1.43 18.67
N GLU A 158 9.66 -1.25 19.48
CA GLU A 158 9.79 -1.87 20.79
C GLU A 158 9.63 -0.82 21.90
N LEU A 159 8.79 -1.13 22.88
CA LEU A 159 8.60 -0.28 24.05
C LEU A 159 9.77 -0.46 25.01
N ASN A 160 10.45 0.64 25.34
CA ASN A 160 11.38 0.67 26.45
C ASN A 160 10.59 0.85 27.76
N PRO A 161 10.53 -0.17 28.64
CA PRO A 161 9.70 -0.11 29.85
C PRO A 161 10.22 0.90 30.88
N ALA A 162 11.52 1.22 30.86
CA ALA A 162 12.11 2.18 31.80
C ALA A 162 11.77 3.64 31.43
N THR A 163 11.61 3.94 30.15
CA THR A 163 11.39 5.31 29.66
C THR A 163 9.99 5.56 29.12
N GLY A 164 9.22 4.50 28.86
CA GLY A 164 7.92 4.58 28.18
C GLY A 164 8.00 5.06 26.73
N ARG A 165 9.20 5.01 26.11
CA ARG A 165 9.43 5.45 24.73
C ARG A 165 9.45 4.25 23.78
N TRP A 166 8.98 4.47 22.55
CA TRP A 166 8.96 3.48 21.48
C TRP A 166 10.17 3.65 20.58
N HIS A 167 10.97 2.61 20.41
CA HIS A 167 12.15 2.61 19.54
C HIS A 167 11.81 1.88 18.24
N CYS A 168 12.05 2.51 17.09
CA CYS A 168 11.90 1.85 15.80
C CYS A 168 13.06 0.86 15.60
N ILE A 169 12.75 -0.42 15.60
CA ILE A 169 13.74 -1.51 15.51
C ILE A 169 13.79 -2.15 14.12
N CYS A 170 12.82 -1.87 13.25
CA CYS A 170 12.81 -2.36 11.87
C CYS A 170 12.01 -1.45 10.95
N VAL A 171 12.49 -1.33 9.71
CA VAL A 171 11.83 -0.66 8.59
C VAL A 171 11.85 -1.62 7.40
N ALA A 172 10.69 -2.20 7.09
CA ALA A 172 10.52 -3.21 6.05
C ALA A 172 9.59 -2.69 4.93
N PRO A 173 10.14 -2.23 3.80
CA PRO A 173 9.32 -1.82 2.66
C PRO A 173 8.79 -3.03 1.88
N SER A 174 7.55 -2.92 1.40
CA SER A 174 7.03 -3.80 0.35
C SER A 174 7.82 -3.64 -0.95
N PRO A 175 7.62 -4.50 -1.96
CA PRO A 175 8.01 -4.20 -3.33
C PRO A 175 7.48 -2.84 -3.78
N THR A 176 8.28 -2.14 -4.60
CA THR A 176 7.90 -0.83 -5.13
C THR A 176 6.75 -0.96 -6.12
N PHE A 177 5.82 -0.01 -6.07
CA PHE A 177 4.71 0.07 -7.00
C PHE A 177 4.46 1.50 -7.49
N MET A 178 3.76 1.59 -8.60
CA MET A 178 3.33 2.83 -9.22
C MET A 178 1.84 3.07 -9.04
N LEU A 179 1.44 4.33 -9.11
CA LEU A 179 0.04 4.72 -9.00
C LEU A 179 -0.46 5.31 -10.31
N TYR A 180 -1.68 4.95 -10.68
CA TYR A 180 -2.34 5.52 -11.84
C TYR A 180 -3.79 5.92 -11.54
N CYS A 181 -4.30 6.82 -12.36
CA CYS A 181 -5.69 7.25 -12.39
C CYS A 181 -6.27 6.90 -13.76
N ARG A 182 -7.51 6.39 -13.80
CA ARG A 182 -8.18 6.00 -15.06
C ARG A 182 -8.17 7.10 -16.12
N ARG A 183 -8.46 8.34 -15.72
CA ARG A 183 -8.49 9.50 -16.63
C ARG A 183 -7.17 9.68 -17.39
N ARG A 184 -6.02 9.47 -16.73
CA ARG A 184 -4.70 9.61 -17.35
C ARG A 184 -4.26 8.34 -18.10
N ALA A 185 -4.77 7.17 -17.73
CA ALA A 185 -4.49 5.93 -18.43
C ALA A 185 -5.12 5.91 -19.83
N LYS A 186 -6.35 6.45 -19.97
CA LYS A 186 -7.03 6.62 -21.27
C LYS A 186 -6.23 7.53 -22.21
N MET A 187 -5.80 8.69 -21.71
CA MET A 187 -4.95 9.64 -22.47
C MET A 187 -3.61 9.08 -22.96
N ARG A 188 -3.05 8.05 -22.30
CA ARG A 188 -1.81 7.39 -22.79
C ARG A 188 -2.08 6.43 -23.94
N LYS A 189 -3.22 5.73 -23.93
CA LYS A 189 -3.62 4.86 -25.06
C LYS A 189 -3.87 5.68 -26.32
N ASP A 190 -4.47 6.87 -26.17
CA ASP A 190 -4.79 7.76 -27.28
C ASP A 190 -3.54 8.35 -27.98
N LEU A 191 -2.38 8.37 -27.30
CA LEU A 191 -1.12 8.88 -27.86
C LEU A 191 -0.23 7.78 -28.48
N THR A 192 -0.58 6.51 -28.29
CA THR A 192 0.20 5.35 -28.79
C THR A 192 -0.47 4.63 -29.97
N ALA A 193 -1.50 5.21 -30.59
CA ALA A 193 -2.11 4.65 -31.79
C ALA A 193 -1.47 5.27 -33.05
N PRO A 194 -0.54 4.58 -33.75
CA PRO A 194 -0.30 4.84 -35.14
C PRO A 194 -1.37 4.13 -35.98
N ASN A 195 -2.12 4.92 -36.75
CA ASN A 195 -2.95 4.57 -37.91
C ASN A 195 -3.30 3.08 -38.14
N GLY A 196 -4.59 2.77 -38.02
CA GLY A 196 -5.30 1.89 -38.96
C GLY A 196 -5.40 0.40 -38.59
N ILE A 197 -6.53 0.02 -37.98
CA ILE A 197 -7.56 -0.90 -38.51
C ILE A 197 -8.58 -1.07 -37.39
N ASP A 198 -9.82 -0.65 -37.66
CA ASP A 198 -10.97 -0.87 -36.80
C ASP A 198 -11.25 -2.38 -36.71
N ILE A 199 -11.02 -2.96 -35.53
CA ILE A 199 -11.71 -4.18 -35.11
C ILE A 199 -12.64 -3.75 -33.98
N LEU A 200 -13.92 -3.68 -34.32
CA LEU A 200 -15.03 -3.56 -33.38
C LEU A 200 -15.00 -4.81 -32.50
N ASP A 201 -14.65 -4.66 -31.22
CA ASP A 201 -15.04 -5.63 -30.20
C ASP A 201 -16.21 -5.01 -29.43
N GLU A 202 -17.41 -5.26 -29.96
CA GLU A 202 -18.68 -4.97 -29.34
C GLU A 202 -18.83 -5.87 -28.10
N ASN A 203 -18.45 -5.38 -26.91
CA ASN A 203 -18.97 -5.91 -25.62
C ASN A 203 -18.61 -5.09 -24.37
N ASP A 204 -18.36 -3.76 -24.48
CA ASP A 204 -18.40 -2.89 -23.30
C ASP A 204 -19.76 -2.20 -23.23
N MET A 205 -20.67 -2.92 -22.58
CA MET A 205 -22.00 -2.47 -22.17
C MET A 205 -21.90 -1.13 -21.44
N GLU A 206 -22.48 -0.09 -22.05
CA GLU A 206 -22.59 1.26 -21.51
C GLU A 206 -23.24 1.20 -20.11
N MET A 207 -22.45 1.47 -19.06
CA MET A 207 -23.03 1.95 -17.82
C MET A 207 -22.99 3.47 -17.86
N GLU A 208 -24.18 4.05 -17.95
CA GLU A 208 -24.44 5.47 -17.72
C GLU A 208 -23.82 5.88 -16.38
N ASP A 209 -22.77 6.70 -16.44
CA ASP A 209 -22.18 7.34 -15.26
C ASP A 209 -23.08 8.53 -14.90
N ASP A 210 -23.70 8.49 -13.72
CA ASP A 210 -24.34 9.63 -13.08
C ASP A 210 -23.30 10.75 -12.90
N ASP A 211 -23.45 11.81 -13.72
CA ASP A 211 -22.71 13.05 -13.64
C ASP A 211 -23.08 13.83 -12.37
N ASP A 212 -22.30 13.68 -11.31
CA ASP A 212 -22.21 14.72 -10.27
C ASP A 212 -21.24 15.82 -10.78
N GLU A 213 -21.77 16.70 -11.63
CA GLU A 213 -21.19 18.03 -11.89
C GLU A 213 -21.17 18.82 -10.58
N ASN A 214 -19.97 19.10 -10.04
CA ASN A 214 -19.79 20.38 -9.36
C ASN A 214 -18.31 20.84 -9.27
N ASP A 215 -18.18 22.10 -9.66
CA ASP A 215 -17.42 23.17 -9.02
C ASP A 215 -16.11 23.67 -9.66
N SER A 216 -16.29 24.87 -10.25
CA SER A 216 -15.43 26.07 -10.23
C SER A 216 -14.01 25.97 -10.79
N GLY A 217 -13.65 26.72 -11.82
CA GLY A 217 -13.93 28.15 -11.98
C GLY A 217 -12.65 28.94 -11.73
N SER A 218 -11.73 28.95 -12.69
CA SER A 218 -10.72 30.01 -12.79
C SER A 218 -10.30 30.19 -14.24
N SER A 219 -10.62 31.37 -14.73
CA SER A 219 -10.51 31.84 -16.11
C SER A 219 -9.09 32.26 -16.49
N THR A 220 -8.91 32.41 -17.80
CA THR A 220 -7.93 33.26 -18.55
C THR A 220 -6.76 32.50 -19.22
N PRO A 221 -6.21 33.03 -20.34
CA PRO A 221 -6.66 32.63 -21.66
C PRO A 221 -5.53 32.16 -22.60
N SER A 222 -5.95 31.53 -23.70
CA SER A 222 -5.13 31.07 -24.82
C SER A 222 -4.13 32.11 -25.37
N LEU A 223 -2.87 31.71 -25.54
CA LEU A 223 -1.90 32.37 -26.41
C LEU A 223 -1.08 31.36 -27.23
N LYS A 224 -1.50 31.24 -28.49
CA LYS A 224 -0.73 31.06 -29.72
C LYS A 224 0.58 30.25 -29.68
N LYS A 225 0.48 29.04 -30.26
CA LYS A 225 1.27 28.52 -31.39
C LYS A 225 2.61 29.24 -31.67
N ARG A 226 3.72 28.56 -31.37
CA ARG A 226 4.99 28.73 -32.09
C ARG A 226 5.60 27.36 -32.37
N THR A 227 5.55 27.01 -33.64
CA THR A 227 6.38 26.01 -34.31
C THR A 227 7.85 26.40 -34.19
N ARG A 228 8.69 25.44 -33.79
CA ARG A 228 10.10 25.39 -34.21
C ARG A 228 10.47 23.92 -34.35
N ASP A 229 10.63 23.52 -35.60
CA ASP A 229 11.43 22.38 -36.02
C ASP A 229 12.85 22.54 -35.48
N ALA A 230 13.40 21.44 -34.97
CA ALA A 230 14.82 21.23 -34.85
C ALA A 230 15.06 19.72 -34.96
N ASP A 231 15.56 19.34 -36.13
CA ASP A 231 16.07 18.04 -36.49
C ASP A 231 17.03 17.50 -35.44
N LEU A 232 16.76 16.30 -34.93
CA LEU A 232 17.78 15.43 -34.36
C LEU A 232 17.50 13.99 -34.83
N GLU A 233 18.43 13.53 -35.64
CA GLU A 233 18.59 12.20 -36.24
C GLU A 233 18.49 11.02 -35.22
N PRO A 234 18.15 9.81 -35.68
CA PRO A 234 17.67 8.71 -34.85
C PRO A 234 18.78 7.95 -34.11
N VAL A 235 18.54 7.67 -32.83
CA VAL A 235 19.41 6.80 -32.02
C VAL A 235 19.03 5.33 -32.26
N PRO A 236 19.97 4.40 -32.53
CA PRO A 236 19.66 3.00 -32.80
C PRO A 236 19.08 2.27 -31.58
N LEU A 237 17.99 1.54 -31.83
CA LEU A 237 17.39 0.58 -30.89
C LEU A 237 18.36 -0.59 -30.66
N LEU A 238 18.83 -0.75 -29.42
CA LEU A 238 19.48 -2.00 -28.99
C LEU A 238 18.41 -3.06 -28.71
N PRO A 239 18.61 -4.32 -29.14
CA PRO A 239 17.62 -5.38 -28.97
C PRO A 239 17.50 -5.81 -27.50
N TYR A 240 16.25 -6.03 -27.09
CA TYR A 240 15.84 -6.67 -25.85
C TYR A 240 16.53 -8.04 -25.67
N PRO A 241 17.07 -8.37 -24.48
CA PRO A 241 17.42 -9.74 -24.16
C PRO A 241 16.13 -10.55 -23.92
N THR A 242 15.99 -11.63 -24.68
CA THR A 242 15.00 -12.68 -24.54
C THR A 242 15.17 -13.36 -23.19
N MET A 243 14.19 -13.25 -22.29
CA MET A 243 14.19 -13.99 -21.02
C MET A 243 13.55 -15.37 -21.24
N LEU A 244 14.38 -16.40 -21.04
CA LEU A 244 14.01 -17.81 -20.92
C LEU A 244 13.12 -18.05 -19.70
N PRO A 245 12.34 -19.17 -19.68
CA PRO A 245 11.41 -19.48 -18.61
C PRO A 245 12.10 -20.18 -17.42
N ASN A 246 11.43 -20.08 -16.26
CA ASN A 246 11.61 -20.81 -15.00
C ASN A 246 12.74 -20.39 -14.04
N ALA A 247 12.30 -19.85 -12.90
CA ALA A 247 12.70 -20.35 -11.59
C ALA A 247 11.52 -20.17 -10.62
N MET A 248 10.88 -21.27 -10.24
CA MET A 248 10.04 -21.32 -9.05
C MET A 248 10.95 -20.99 -7.86
N SER A 249 10.76 -19.84 -7.22
CA SER A 249 11.37 -19.57 -5.94
C SER A 249 10.43 -20.06 -4.84
N ASP A 250 10.79 -21.17 -4.22
CA ASP A 250 10.35 -21.55 -2.88
C ASP A 250 10.73 -20.43 -1.90
N GLY A 251 9.81 -19.48 -1.68
CA GLY A 251 9.84 -18.65 -0.49
C GLY A 251 9.23 -19.45 0.66
N PRO A 252 9.76 -19.36 1.89
CA PRO A 252 9.16 -20.05 3.02
C PRO A 252 7.77 -19.45 3.27
N GLU A 253 6.74 -20.20 2.92
CA GLU A 253 5.36 -19.91 3.29
C GLU A 253 5.29 -20.02 4.82
N PHE A 254 5.26 -18.88 5.49
CA PHE A 254 5.17 -18.80 6.95
C PHE A 254 3.73 -19.15 7.36
N LEU A 255 3.42 -20.44 7.31
CA LEU A 255 2.24 -21.00 7.97
C LEU A 255 2.71 -21.46 9.35
N LEU A 256 2.27 -20.76 10.39
CA LEU A 256 2.37 -21.29 11.74
C LEU A 256 1.59 -22.62 11.82
N PRO A 257 2.04 -23.58 12.63
CA PRO A 257 1.36 -24.86 12.78
C PRO A 257 -0.14 -24.68 13.09
N PRO A 258 -1.03 -25.52 12.53
CA PRO A 258 -2.47 -25.40 12.72
C PRO A 258 -2.90 -25.46 14.19
N ASP A 259 -2.10 -26.05 15.07
CA ASP A 259 -2.37 -26.14 16.51
C ASP A 259 -2.18 -24.81 17.26
N SER A 260 -1.70 -23.77 16.58
CA SER A 260 -1.57 -22.42 17.11
C SER A 260 -2.78 -21.53 16.76
N VAL A 261 -3.82 -22.09 16.13
CA VAL A 261 -5.10 -21.43 15.88
C VAL A 261 -5.90 -21.41 17.17
N VAL A 262 -5.74 -20.34 17.96
CA VAL A 262 -6.72 -20.02 19.00
C VAL A 262 -7.80 -19.19 18.31
N GLU A 263 -8.99 -19.75 18.13
CA GLU A 263 -10.18 -18.96 17.81
C GLU A 263 -10.31 -17.88 18.88
N ILE A 264 -10.04 -16.63 18.52
CA ILE A 264 -10.00 -15.50 19.47
C ILE A 264 -11.44 -15.25 19.96
N PRO A 265 -11.85 -15.69 21.17
CA PRO A 265 -13.22 -15.48 21.64
C PRO A 265 -13.48 -13.97 21.85
N GLU A 266 -12.41 -13.22 22.11
CA GLU A 266 -12.41 -11.77 22.26
C GLU A 266 -12.64 -11.01 20.94
N LEU A 267 -12.24 -11.56 19.79
CA LEU A 267 -12.52 -10.93 18.48
C LEU A 267 -14.01 -11.08 18.12
N ALA A 268 -14.63 -12.22 18.46
CA ALA A 268 -16.07 -12.42 18.33
C ALA A 268 -16.87 -11.51 19.29
N ALA A 269 -16.38 -11.32 20.52
CA ALA A 269 -16.98 -10.41 21.49
C ALA A 269 -16.82 -8.93 21.08
N PHE A 270 -15.65 -8.54 20.55
CA PHE A 270 -15.37 -7.20 20.04
C PHE A 270 -16.23 -6.85 18.82
N LEU A 271 -16.41 -7.79 17.89
CA LEU A 271 -17.29 -7.61 16.72
C LEU A 271 -18.76 -7.48 17.12
N LYS A 272 -19.24 -8.24 18.12
CA LYS A 272 -20.59 -8.10 18.67
C LYS A 272 -20.82 -6.73 19.33
N HIS A 273 -19.85 -6.23 20.10
CA HIS A 273 -19.97 -4.93 20.77
C HIS A 273 -19.90 -3.74 19.80
N LYS A 274 -19.17 -3.87 18.68
CA LYS A 274 -19.06 -2.80 17.68
C LYS A 274 -20.31 -2.73 16.77
N LEU A 275 -20.94 -3.85 16.45
CA LEU A 275 -22.19 -3.90 15.67
C LEU A 275 -23.40 -3.39 16.47
N ALA A 276 -23.43 -3.60 17.79
CA ALA A 276 -24.49 -3.08 18.66
C ALA A 276 -24.50 -1.54 18.82
N ARG A 277 -23.46 -0.84 18.34
CA ARG A 277 -23.39 0.63 18.31
C ARG A 277 -23.90 1.25 16.99
N PHE A 278 -24.35 0.42 16.05
CA PHE A 278 -24.87 0.85 14.74
C PHE A 278 -26.32 0.40 14.48
N GLN A 279 -27.04 -0.02 15.53
CA GLN A 279 -28.51 -0.13 15.57
C GLN A 279 -29.05 0.91 16.54
#